data_AF-F5CRA9-F1
#
_entry.id   AF-F5CRA9-F1
#
_cell.length_a   1.000
_cell.length_b   1.000
_cell.length_c   1.000
_cell.angle_alpha   90.00
_cell.angle_beta   90.00
_cell.angle_gamma   90.00
#
_symmetry.space_group_name_H-M   'P 1'
#
loop_
_entity.id
_entity.type
_entity.pdbx_description
1 polymer ?
#
loop_
_entity_poly.entity_id
_entity_poly.type
_entity_poly.pdbx_seq_one_letter_code
_entity_poly.pdbx_strand_id
1 'polypeptide(L)'
;SRSVTTRPPRPTERDGIDYDFITPEQFDKLVDGEGLLEWATVHNSHRYGTPRGPVERAVADNRTVVLEIDLQGARQVRETYPQATQIFLAPPSWEELVHRLVGRGTETPEQQKQRLETAKVELANADEFDAVV
;
A
#
# COMPACT_ATOMS: atom_id res chain seq x y z
N SER A 1 -7.60 -3.90 6.58
CA SER A 1 -7.37 -3.00 7.74
C SER A 1 -7.80 -1.59 7.33
N ARG A 2 -7.93 -0.65 8.27
CA ARG A 2 -8.17 0.75 7.92
C ARG A 2 -6.86 1.50 7.95
N SER A 3 -6.56 2.28 6.92
CA SER A 3 -5.35 3.10 6.85
C SER A 3 -5.55 4.48 7.48
N VAL A 4 -4.46 5.10 7.92
CA VAL A 4 -4.42 6.50 8.34
C VAL A 4 -3.96 7.38 7.18
N THR A 5 -4.39 8.64 7.14
CA THR A 5 -3.86 9.60 6.16
C THR A 5 -3.79 11.03 6.69
N THR A 6 -2.83 11.81 6.19
CA THR A 6 -2.75 13.27 6.43
C THR A 6 -3.52 14.11 5.40
N ARG A 7 -4.15 13.47 4.41
CA ARG A 7 -5.01 14.16 3.45
C ARG A 7 -6.32 14.59 4.12
N PRO A 8 -6.89 15.76 3.83
CA PRO A 8 -8.26 16.06 4.27
C PRO A 8 -9.29 15.10 3.62
N PRO A 9 -10.39 14.76 4.33
CA PRO A 9 -11.46 13.95 3.76
C PRO A 9 -12.11 14.63 2.55
N ARG A 10 -12.45 13.84 1.53
CA ARG A 10 -13.34 14.26 0.44
C ARG A 10 -14.77 14.37 0.96
N PRO A 11 -15.67 15.11 0.28
CA PRO A 11 -17.05 15.30 0.75
C PRO A 11 -17.87 14.02 1.02
N THR A 12 -17.51 12.91 0.37
CA THR A 12 -18.19 11.61 0.53
C THR A 12 -17.49 10.68 1.51
N GLU A 13 -16.27 11.01 1.94
CA GLU A 13 -15.48 10.19 2.86
C GLU A 13 -15.85 10.52 4.31
N ARG A 14 -15.83 9.50 5.17
CA ARG A 14 -16.13 9.60 6.60
C ARG A 14 -14.93 9.13 7.40
N ASP A 15 -14.55 9.97 8.36
CA ASP A 15 -13.51 9.65 9.34
C ASP A 15 -13.90 8.41 10.15
N GLY A 16 -12.93 7.55 10.40
CA GLY A 16 -13.16 6.28 11.07
C GLY A 16 -13.98 5.28 10.26
N ILE A 17 -14.17 5.50 8.95
CA ILE A 17 -14.82 4.55 8.04
C ILE A 17 -13.91 4.31 6.85
N ASP A 18 -13.68 5.35 6.04
CA ASP A 18 -12.86 5.26 4.83
C ASP A 18 -11.37 5.31 5.18
N TYR A 19 -10.99 6.28 6.02
CA TYR A 19 -9.68 6.43 6.61
C TYR A 19 -9.81 6.95 8.04
N ASP A 20 -8.74 6.80 8.82
CA ASP A 20 -8.54 7.66 9.99
C ASP A 20 -7.76 8.89 9.53
N PHE A 21 -8.44 10.04 9.45
CA PHE A 21 -7.87 11.31 8.98
C PHE A 21 -7.16 12.01 10.14
N ILE A 22 -5.82 12.09 10.06
CA ILE A 22 -4.98 12.58 11.16
C ILE A 22 -4.12 13.76 10.74
N THR A 23 -3.65 14.55 11.70
CA THR A 23 -2.74 15.66 11.41
C THR A 23 -1.33 15.14 11.08
N PRO A 24 -0.49 15.94 10.39
CA PRO A 24 0.91 15.59 10.17
C PRO A 24 1.65 15.22 11.46
N GLU A 25 1.44 15.95 12.55
CA GLU A 25 2.10 15.73 13.84
C GLU A 25 1.65 14.41 14.50
N GLN A 26 0.38 14.03 14.31
CA GLN A 26 -0.10 12.72 14.74
C GLN A 26 0.52 11.60 13.92
N PHE A 27 0.69 11.81 12.62
CA PHE A 27 1.35 10.85 11.74
C PHE A 27 2.83 10.67 12.13
N ASP A 28 3.54 11.77 12.42
CA ASP A 28 4.94 11.73 12.87
C ASP A 28 5.09 10.88 14.13
N LYS A 29 4.20 11.06 15.11
CA LYS A 29 4.17 10.23 16.33
C LYS A 29 3.97 8.74 16.05
N LEU A 30 3.18 8.39 15.02
CA LEU A 30 2.99 7.00 14.65
C LEU A 30 4.25 6.42 13.98
N VAL A 31 4.95 7.21 13.16
CA VAL A 31 6.22 6.79 12.56
C VAL A 31 7.29 6.62 13.65
N ASP A 32 7.49 7.61 14.50
CA ASP A 32 8.50 7.61 15.56
C ASP A 32 8.25 6.53 16.63
N GLY A 33 6.97 6.18 16.84
CA GLY A 33 6.54 5.16 17.80
C GLY A 33 6.37 3.76 17.22
N GLU A 34 6.85 3.47 16.01
CA GLU A 34 6.69 2.18 15.31
C GLU A 34 5.20 1.72 15.20
N GLY A 35 4.28 2.69 15.19
CA GLY A 35 2.84 2.49 15.20
C GLY A 35 2.24 2.14 13.83
N LEU A 36 3.06 2.12 12.78
CA LEU A 36 2.67 1.76 11.40
C LEU A 36 3.42 0.50 10.95
N LEU A 37 2.73 -0.38 10.22
CA LEU A 37 3.36 -1.52 9.55
C LEU A 37 4.07 -1.09 8.27
N GLU A 38 3.47 -0.14 7.56
CA GLU A 38 4.03 0.51 6.39
C GLU A 38 3.48 1.92 6.29
N TRP A 39 4.22 2.78 5.60
CA TRP A 39 3.72 4.07 5.16
C TRP A 39 4.43 4.58 3.92
N ALA A 40 3.78 5.52 3.23
CA ALA A 40 4.34 6.21 2.07
C ALA A 40 3.85 7.65 1.97
N THR A 41 4.63 8.48 1.28
CA THR A 41 4.22 9.82 0.87
C THR A 41 3.81 9.79 -0.59
N VAL A 42 2.55 10.11 -0.87
CA VAL A 42 2.00 10.12 -2.23
C VAL A 42 2.15 11.52 -2.83
N HIS A 43 2.75 11.59 -4.02
CA HIS A 43 2.99 12.82 -4.79
C HIS A 43 3.59 13.98 -3.97
N ASN A 44 4.48 13.67 -3.02
CA ASN A 44 5.11 14.66 -2.12
C ASN A 44 4.12 15.54 -1.34
N SER A 45 2.90 15.06 -1.10
CA SER A 45 1.81 15.87 -0.53
C SER A 45 1.25 15.26 0.75
N HIS A 46 0.70 14.06 0.64
CA HIS A 46 -0.03 13.42 1.73
C HIS A 46 0.57 12.08 2.06
N ARG A 47 0.56 11.74 3.34
CA ARG A 47 1.07 10.47 3.85
C ARG A 47 -0.08 9.52 4.09
N TYR A 48 0.21 8.25 3.88
CA TYR A 48 -0.70 7.14 4.09
C TYR A 48 0.06 6.05 4.81
N GLY A 49 -0.61 5.30 5.66
CA GLY A 49 0.01 4.13 6.29
C GLY A 49 -1.00 3.21 6.94
N THR A 50 -0.56 1.98 7.18
CA THR A 50 -1.37 0.96 7.85
C THR A 50 -1.05 0.94 9.35
N PRO A 51 -1.99 1.31 10.24
CA PRO A 51 -1.78 1.30 11.67
C PRO A 51 -1.62 -0.13 12.20
N ARG A 52 -0.55 -0.34 12.98
CA ARG A 52 -0.18 -1.63 13.59
C ARG A 52 -1.26 -2.17 14.52
N GLY A 53 -1.72 -1.36 15.46
CA GLY A 53 -2.62 -1.79 16.53
C GLY A 53 -3.91 -2.45 16.05
N PRO A 54 -4.66 -1.87 15.08
CA PRO A 54 -5.84 -2.52 14.50
C PRO A 54 -5.54 -3.85 13.81
N VAL A 55 -4.41 -3.98 13.13
CA VAL A 55 -4.00 -5.24 12.47
C VAL A 55 -3.71 -6.31 13.51
N GLU A 56 -2.87 -6.00 14.50
CA GLU A 56 -2.51 -6.92 15.56
C GLU A 56 -3.72 -7.40 16.36
N ARG A 57 -4.66 -6.50 16.68
CA ARG A 57 -5.92 -6.89 17.32
C ARG A 57 -6.75 -7.83 16.46
N ALA A 58 -6.90 -7.54 15.17
CA ALA A 58 -7.66 -8.41 14.28
C ALA A 58 -7.04 -9.81 14.16
N VAL A 59 -5.71 -9.89 14.07
CA VAL A 59 -4.98 -11.17 14.07
C VAL A 59 -5.16 -11.91 15.40
N ALA A 60 -5.05 -11.21 16.54
CA ALA A 60 -5.28 -11.78 17.86
C ALA A 60 -6.71 -12.31 18.05
N ASP A 61 -7.69 -11.70 17.36
CA ASP A 61 -9.09 -12.16 17.30
C ASP A 61 -9.31 -13.31 16.29
N ASN A 62 -8.26 -13.98 15.82
CA ASN A 62 -8.30 -15.03 14.80
C ASN A 62 -8.95 -14.60 13.47
N ARG A 63 -8.83 -13.31 13.10
CA ARG A 63 -9.29 -12.81 11.80
C ARG A 63 -8.12 -12.68 10.83
N THR A 64 -8.37 -13.07 9.58
CA THR A 64 -7.41 -12.83 8.49
C THR A 64 -7.45 -11.37 8.09
N VAL A 65 -6.29 -10.72 8.05
CA VAL A 65 -6.11 -9.36 7.53
C VAL A 65 -5.38 -9.45 6.20
N VAL A 66 -5.97 -8.87 5.16
CA VAL A 66 -5.32 -8.69 3.86
C VAL A 66 -4.87 -7.24 3.75
N LEU A 67 -3.61 -7.05 3.37
CA LEU A 67 -3.02 -5.76 3.02
C LEU A 67 -2.78 -5.73 1.51
N GLU A 68 -3.24 -4.69 0.84
CA GLU A 68 -2.95 -4.41 -0.56
C GLU A 68 -2.02 -3.20 -0.59
N ILE A 69 -0.73 -3.46 -0.87
CA ILE A 69 0.35 -2.47 -0.76
C ILE A 69 1.34 -2.67 -1.92
N ASP A 70 2.09 -1.62 -2.25
CA ASP A 70 3.13 -1.67 -3.27
C ASP A 70 4.43 -2.33 -2.76
N LEU A 71 5.45 -2.41 -3.61
CA LEU A 71 6.75 -2.97 -3.25
C LEU A 71 7.42 -2.26 -2.06
N GLN A 72 7.27 -0.95 -1.93
CA GLN A 72 7.83 -0.20 -0.81
C GLN A 72 7.12 -0.58 0.50
N GLY A 73 5.80 -0.69 0.46
CA GLY A 73 5.00 -1.15 1.59
C GLY A 73 5.34 -2.59 1.98
N ALA A 74 5.44 -3.49 1.01
CA ALA A 74 5.77 -4.90 1.26
C ALA A 74 7.11 -5.08 1.98
N ARG A 75 8.14 -4.33 1.56
CA ARG A 75 9.45 -4.31 2.22
C ARG A 75 9.37 -3.81 3.66
N GLN A 76 8.64 -2.72 3.91
CA GLN A 76 8.42 -2.23 5.28
C GLN A 76 7.69 -3.28 6.13
N VAL A 77 6.65 -3.93 5.62
CA VAL A 77 5.94 -4.99 6.35
C VAL A 77 6.85 -6.18 6.64
N ARG A 78 7.79 -6.50 5.73
CA ARG A 78 8.77 -7.59 5.96
C ARG A 78 9.62 -7.31 7.20
N GLU A 79 9.99 -6.06 7.41
CA GLU A 79 10.78 -5.61 8.57
C GLU A 79 9.92 -5.46 9.83
N THR A 80 8.75 -4.84 9.71
CA THR A 80 7.92 -4.44 10.85
C THR A 80 6.98 -5.54 11.35
N TYR A 81 6.70 -6.55 10.52
CA TYR A 81 5.78 -7.66 10.80
C TYR A 81 6.22 -8.95 10.07
N PRO A 82 7.39 -9.52 10.41
CA PRO A 82 8.03 -10.61 9.65
C PRO A 82 7.21 -11.90 9.56
N GLN A 83 6.21 -12.09 10.43
CA GLN A 83 5.28 -13.20 10.41
C GLN A 83 4.17 -13.09 9.34
N ALA A 84 4.05 -11.96 8.64
CA ALA A 84 3.12 -11.83 7.52
C ALA A 84 3.59 -12.69 6.34
N THR A 85 2.66 -13.45 5.76
CA THR A 85 2.87 -14.09 4.45
C THR A 85 2.67 -13.05 3.35
N GLN A 86 3.67 -12.90 2.49
CA GLN A 86 3.66 -11.96 1.38
C GLN A 86 3.50 -12.71 0.05
N ILE A 87 2.51 -12.29 -0.74
CA ILE A 87 2.20 -12.89 -2.05
C ILE A 87 2.32 -11.80 -3.11
N PHE A 88 3.16 -12.02 -4.12
CA PHE A 88 3.25 -11.15 -5.29
C PHE A 88 2.21 -11.58 -6.33
N LEU A 89 1.40 -10.62 -6.79
CA LEU A 89 0.41 -10.85 -7.84
C LEU A 89 1.01 -10.47 -9.20
N ALA A 90 1.50 -11.48 -9.93
CA ALA A 90 2.09 -11.28 -11.24
C ALA A 90 1.02 -11.20 -12.33
N PRO A 91 1.19 -10.33 -13.35
CA PRO A 91 0.39 -10.43 -14.55
C PRO A 91 0.74 -11.73 -15.29
N PRO A 92 -0.20 -12.33 -16.04
CA PRO A 92 0.06 -13.56 -16.78
C PRO A 92 1.09 -13.37 -17.92
N SER A 93 1.26 -12.13 -18.40
CA SER A 93 2.34 -11.74 -19.29
C SER A 93 2.58 -10.23 -19.22
N TRP A 94 3.74 -9.78 -19.70
CA TRP A 94 4.04 -8.36 -19.88
C TRP A 94 3.04 -7.69 -20.84
N GLU A 95 2.67 -8.38 -21.93
CA GLU A 95 1.73 -7.87 -22.92
C GLU A 95 0.33 -7.63 -22.32
N GLU A 96 -0.15 -8.55 -21.47
CA GLU A 96 -1.43 -8.41 -20.77
C GLU A 96 -1.40 -7.25 -19.77
N LEU A 97 -0.30 -7.07 -19.05
CA LEU A 97 -0.11 -5.92 -18.16
C LEU A 97 -0.21 -4.60 -18.94
N VAL A 98 0.54 -4.47 -20.05
CA VAL A 98 0.51 -3.29 -20.92
C VAL A 98 -0.91 -3.05 -21.44
N HIS A 99 -1.59 -4.10 -21.90
CA HIS A 99 -2.97 -4.01 -22.38
C HIS A 99 -3.91 -3.45 -21.30
N ARG A 100 -3.84 -3.96 -20.05
CA ARG A 100 -4.66 -3.50 -18.92
C ARG A 100 -4.36 -2.06 -18.50
N LEU A 101 -3.10 -1.62 -18.60
CA LEU A 101 -2.70 -0.25 -18.28
C LEU A 101 -3.19 0.73 -19.35
N VAL A 102 -3.06 0.40 -20.63
CA VAL A 102 -3.51 1.24 -21.74
C VAL A 102 -5.04 1.28 -21.84
N GLY A 103 -5.71 0.16 -21.61
CA GLY A 103 -7.16 0.00 -21.77
C GLY A 103 -8.01 0.82 -20.79
N ARG A 104 -7.43 1.34 -19.69
CA ARG A 104 -8.17 2.17 -18.71
C ARG A 104 -8.58 3.53 -19.27
N GLY A 105 -7.92 4.05 -20.31
CA GLY A 105 -8.33 5.27 -21.04
C GLY A 105 -8.35 6.58 -20.25
N THR A 106 -7.92 6.58 -18.98
CA THR A 106 -8.00 7.73 -18.07
C THR A 106 -6.64 8.40 -17.80
N GLU A 107 -5.56 7.88 -18.38
CA GLU A 107 -4.18 8.27 -18.05
C GLU A 107 -3.50 8.97 -19.24
N THR A 108 -2.65 9.95 -18.96
CA THR A 108 -1.80 10.57 -19.99
C THR A 108 -0.66 9.62 -20.40
N PRO A 109 -0.03 9.81 -21.58
CA PRO A 109 1.13 9.01 -22.00
C PRO A 109 2.26 8.99 -20.96
N GLU A 110 2.47 10.10 -20.26
CA GLU A 110 3.50 10.22 -19.21
C GLU A 110 3.16 9.38 -17.98
N GLN A 111 1.89 9.38 -17.55
CA GLN A 111 1.41 8.57 -16.43
C GLN A 111 1.50 7.07 -16.77
N GLN A 112 1.15 6.69 -18.00
CA GLN A 112 1.30 5.31 -18.47
C GLN A 112 2.77 4.87 -18.45
N LYS A 113 3.67 5.72 -18.96
CA LYS A 113 5.11 5.43 -18.94
C LYS A 113 5.62 5.24 -17.51
N GLN A 114 5.23 6.11 -16.58
CA GLN A 114 5.62 5.99 -15.17
C GLN A 114 5.14 4.66 -14.58
N ARG A 115 3.88 4.27 -14.82
CA ARG A 115 3.34 2.99 -14.33
C ARG A 115 4.04 1.77 -14.92
N LEU A 116 4.39 1.81 -16.20
CA LEU A 116 5.14 0.74 -16.84
C LEU A 116 6.55 0.60 -16.25
N GLU A 117 7.22 1.71 -15.96
CA GLU A 117 8.52 1.67 -15.27
C GLU A 117 8.40 1.13 -13.84
N THR A 118 7.38 1.55 -13.08
CA THR A 118 7.07 0.98 -11.75
C THR A 118 6.86 -0.53 -11.86
N ALA A 119 6.05 -0.99 -12.80
CA ALA A 119 5.75 -2.41 -12.93
C ALA A 119 6.97 -3.26 -13.31
N LYS A 120 7.92 -2.72 -14.10
CA LYS A 120 9.20 -3.41 -14.37
C LYS A 120 9.99 -3.60 -13.08
N VAL A 121 10.04 -2.57 -12.23
CA VAL A 121 10.74 -2.64 -10.95
C VAL A 121 10.04 -3.65 -10.05
N GLU A 122 8.72 -3.63 -9.94
CA GLU A 122 7.96 -4.60 -9.14
C GLU A 122 8.20 -6.03 -9.61
N LEU A 123 8.10 -6.30 -10.92
CA LEU A 123 8.33 -7.64 -11.48
C LEU A 123 9.76 -8.14 -11.26
N ALA A 124 10.76 -7.25 -11.32
CA ALA A 124 12.15 -7.60 -11.09
C ALA A 124 12.47 -7.98 -9.64
N ASN A 125 11.58 -7.68 -8.68
CA ASN A 125 11.74 -7.98 -7.25
C ASN A 125 10.65 -8.96 -6.76
N ALA A 126 9.99 -9.69 -7.66
CA ALA A 126 8.95 -10.66 -7.30
C ALA A 126 9.50 -11.82 -6.45
N ASP A 127 10.80 -12.07 -6.48
CA ASP A 127 11.53 -13.07 -5.69
C ASP A 127 11.70 -12.68 -4.20
N GLU A 128 11.37 -11.45 -3.80
CA GLU A 128 11.32 -11.03 -2.39
C GLU A 128 10.11 -11.58 -1.62
N PHE A 129 9.14 -12.15 -2.34
CA PHE A 129 7.86 -12.60 -1.80
C PHE A 129 7.86 -14.10 -1.54
N ASP A 130 7.00 -14.55 -0.62
CA ASP A 130 6.93 -15.97 -0.24
C ASP A 130 6.27 -16.84 -1.32
N ALA A 131 5.45 -16.22 -2.17
CA ALA A 131 4.83 -16.84 -3.33
C ALA A 131 4.55 -15.81 -4.44
N VAL A 132 4.51 -16.30 -5.67
CA VAL A 132 4.08 -15.54 -6.87
C VAL A 132 2.84 -16.22 -7.45
N VAL A 133 1.79 -15.45 -7.72
CA VAL A 133 0.51 -15.93 -8.27
C VAL A 133 0.15 -15.18 -9.54
#